data_AF-A0A3S3R4V8-F1
#
_entry.id   AF-A0A3S3R4V8-F1
#
_cell.length_a   1.000
_cell.length_b   1.000
_cell.length_c   1.000
_cell.angle_alpha   90.00
_cell.angle_beta   90.00
_cell.angle_gamma   90.00
#
_symmetry.space_group_name_H-M   'P 1'
#
loop_
_entity.id
_entity.type
_entity.pdbx_description
1 polymer ?
#
loop_
_entity_poly.entity_id
_entity_poly.type
_entity_poly.pdbx_seq_one_letter_code
_entity_poly.pdbx_strand_id
1 'polypeptide(L)'
;MIKELDRNLAVLPGHYMNWEEANDKLIFTTSLGGAIERNKTIYSIASEADFIQFIRDNMRDQPEEYAIIRLINANKEQVDSTRAEELDIGKNECAATAYAKAQAKQDAVS
;
A
#
# COMPACT_ATOMS: atom_id res chain seq x y z
N MET A 1 -4.55 -20.20 4.75
CA MET A 1 -5.17 -19.81 3.46
C MET A 1 -4.18 -19.17 2.48
N ILE A 2 -3.73 -17.90 2.60
CA ILE A 2 -2.77 -17.32 1.60
C ILE A 2 -1.40 -18.03 1.62
N LYS A 3 -0.86 -18.36 2.82
CA LYS A 3 0.45 -19.05 2.95
C LYS A 3 0.48 -20.46 2.34
N GLU A 4 -0.69 -21.06 2.11
CA GLU A 4 -0.85 -22.42 1.58
C GLU A 4 -1.05 -22.45 0.06
N LEU A 5 -1.24 -21.29 -0.58
CA LEU A 5 -1.37 -21.21 -2.03
C LEU A 5 -0.03 -21.48 -2.72
N ASP A 6 -0.08 -21.83 -4.01
CA ASP A 6 1.11 -22.07 -4.81
C ASP A 6 2.04 -20.84 -4.81
N ARG A 7 3.29 -21.06 -4.39
CA ARG A 7 4.34 -20.06 -4.28
C ARG A 7 4.67 -19.40 -5.63
N ASN A 8 4.31 -20.03 -6.75
CA ASN A 8 4.52 -19.51 -8.10
C ASN A 8 3.39 -18.60 -8.62
N LEU A 9 2.28 -18.44 -7.88
CA LEU A 9 1.21 -17.54 -8.29
C LEU A 9 1.72 -16.12 -8.49
N ALA A 10 1.32 -15.48 -9.58
CA ALA A 10 1.60 -14.08 -9.82
C ALA A 10 0.75 -13.21 -8.87
N VAL A 11 1.40 -12.30 -8.17
CA VAL A 11 0.77 -11.27 -7.36
C VAL A 11 0.78 -9.97 -8.15
N LEU A 12 -0.41 -9.37 -8.33
CA LEU A 12 -0.62 -8.10 -9.02
C LEU A 12 -1.13 -7.09 -8.00
N PRO A 13 -0.32 -6.08 -7.62
CA PRO A 13 -0.73 -5.11 -6.62
C PRO A 13 -1.68 -4.08 -7.24
N GLY A 14 -2.56 -3.50 -6.42
CA GLY A 14 -3.40 -2.38 -6.84
C GLY A 14 -2.60 -1.08 -7.03
N HIS A 15 -1.49 -0.92 -6.30
CA HIS A 15 -0.64 0.27 -6.27
C HIS A 15 0.84 -0.13 -6.24
N TYR A 16 1.71 0.76 -6.71
CA TYR A 16 3.17 0.66 -6.62
C TYR A 16 3.72 2.02 -6.16
N MET A 17 4.96 2.06 -5.65
CA MET A 17 5.59 3.30 -5.18
C MET A 17 6.57 3.87 -6.19
N ASN A 18 7.31 3.02 -6.90
CA ASN A 18 8.29 3.44 -7.89
C ASN A 18 8.23 2.59 -9.17
N TRP A 19 8.72 3.13 -10.28
CA TRP A 19 8.78 2.41 -11.56
C TRP A 19 9.80 1.28 -11.57
N GLU A 20 10.78 1.32 -10.67
CA GLU A 20 11.80 0.28 -10.50
C GLU A 20 11.21 -1.03 -9.95
N GLU A 21 10.01 -1.00 -9.38
CA GLU A 21 9.25 -2.19 -8.97
C GLU A 21 8.69 -2.98 -10.17
N ALA A 22 8.64 -2.39 -11.36
CA ALA A 22 8.23 -3.09 -12.57
C ALA A 22 9.37 -3.99 -13.08
N ASN A 23 9.01 -5.14 -13.66
CA ASN A 23 10.00 -5.99 -14.34
C ASN A 23 10.37 -5.43 -15.73
N ASP A 24 11.27 -6.12 -16.45
CA ASP A 24 11.75 -5.74 -17.79
C ASP A 24 10.64 -5.59 -18.85
N LYS A 25 9.44 -6.11 -18.58
CA LYS A 25 8.25 -5.99 -19.44
C LYS A 25 7.29 -4.89 -18.99
N LEU A 26 7.70 -4.04 -18.04
CA LEU A 26 6.89 -3.00 -17.41
C LEU A 26 5.65 -3.53 -16.67
N ILE A 27 5.74 -4.75 -16.15
CA ILE A 27 4.67 -5.37 -15.36
C ILE A 27 5.03 -5.30 -13.88
N PHE A 28 4.15 -4.69 -13.08
CA PHE A 28 4.23 -4.72 -11.63
C PHE A 28 3.74 -6.06 -11.11
N THR A 29 4.67 -6.99 -10.91
CA THR A 29 4.34 -8.32 -10.39
C THR A 29 5.51 -8.99 -9.71
N THR A 30 5.19 -9.93 -8.81
CA THR A 30 6.15 -10.87 -8.22
C THR A 30 5.45 -12.20 -7.96
N SER A 31 6.19 -13.27 -7.72
CA SER A 31 5.59 -14.53 -7.26
C SER A 31 5.10 -14.39 -5.82
N LEU A 32 4.08 -15.15 -5.43
CA LEU A 32 3.60 -15.20 -4.05
C LEU A 32 4.74 -15.55 -3.08
N GLY A 33 5.62 -16.46 -3.49
CA GLY A 33 6.79 -16.79 -2.70
C GLY A 33 7.76 -15.61 -2.52
N GLY A 34 8.00 -14.85 -3.58
CA GLY A 34 8.78 -13.61 -3.52
C GLY A 34 8.12 -12.53 -2.66
N ALA A 35 6.79 -12.38 -2.73
CA ALA A 35 6.04 -11.46 -1.88
C ALA A 35 6.16 -11.83 -0.40
N ILE A 36 6.04 -13.11 -0.05
CA ILE A 36 6.18 -13.58 1.33
C ILE A 36 7.61 -13.34 1.84
N GLU A 37 8.63 -13.63 1.04
CA GLU A 37 10.03 -13.45 1.43
C GLU A 37 10.38 -11.97 1.69
N ARG A 38 9.97 -11.06 0.79
CA ARG A 38 10.15 -9.61 0.97
C ARG A 38 9.45 -9.08 2.22
N ASN A 39 8.38 -9.74 2.65
CA ASN A 39 7.59 -9.37 3.82
C ASN A 39 7.85 -10.30 5.02
N LYS A 40 8.99 -11.00 5.07
CA LYS A 40 9.28 -12.02 6.10
C LYS A 40 9.01 -11.55 7.53
N THR A 41 9.31 -10.29 7.85
CA THR A 41 9.07 -9.71 9.18
C THR A 41 7.61 -9.81 9.59
N ILE A 42 6.69 -9.55 8.66
CA ILE A 42 5.24 -9.67 8.88
C ILE A 42 4.85 -11.15 8.96
N TYR A 43 5.38 -11.98 8.06
CA TYR A 43 5.03 -13.40 7.99
C TYR A 43 5.58 -14.26 9.14
N SER A 44 6.59 -13.76 9.85
CA SER A 44 7.22 -14.37 11.03
C SER A 44 6.59 -13.96 12.37
N ILE A 45 5.61 -13.05 12.39
CA ILE A 45 4.92 -12.65 13.61
C ILE A 45 4.13 -13.86 14.16
N ALA A 46 4.35 -14.17 15.43
CA ALA A 46 3.91 -15.42 16.04
C ALA A 46 2.45 -15.42 16.50
N SER A 47 1.89 -14.25 16.80
CA SER A 47 0.53 -14.11 17.32
C SER A 47 -0.26 -13.01 16.61
N GLU A 48 -1.58 -13.14 16.63
CA GLU A 48 -2.49 -12.10 16.11
C GLU A 48 -2.35 -10.79 16.88
N ALA A 49 -2.16 -10.86 18.21
CA ALA A 49 -1.98 -9.67 19.04
C ALA A 49 -0.71 -8.89 18.64
N ASP A 50 0.41 -9.58 18.45
CA ASP A 50 1.66 -8.97 18.02
C ASP A 50 1.54 -8.39 16.60
N PHE A 51 0.78 -9.07 15.72
CA PHE A 51 0.53 -8.58 14.36
C PHE A 51 -0.31 -7.29 14.39
N ILE A 52 -1.39 -7.27 15.16
CA ILE A 52 -2.23 -6.08 15.32
C ILE A 52 -1.41 -4.92 15.87
N GLN A 53 -0.57 -5.16 16.89
CA GLN A 53 0.27 -4.13 17.46
C GLN A 53 1.30 -3.62 16.44
N PHE A 54 1.99 -4.51 15.74
CA PHE A 54 2.93 -4.15 14.67
C PHE A 54 2.26 -3.27 13.61
N ILE A 55 1.05 -3.63 13.16
CA ILE A 55 0.32 -2.85 12.17
C ILE A 55 -0.07 -1.48 12.72
N ARG A 56 -0.55 -1.38 13.98
CA ARG A 56 -0.89 -0.10 14.62
C ARG A 56 0.31 0.83 14.73
N ASP A 57 1.46 0.30 15.16
CA ASP A 57 2.68 1.09 15.37
C ASP A 57 3.27 1.62 14.06
N ASN A 58 2.95 0.98 12.93
CA ASN A 58 3.46 1.34 11.60
C ASN A 58 2.39 2.00 10.71
N MET A 59 1.15 2.16 11.21
CA MET A 59 0.08 2.81 10.47
C MET A 59 0.29 4.33 10.47
N ARG A 60 0.05 4.96 9.33
CA ARG A 60 0.09 6.42 9.20
C ARG A 60 -1.32 6.99 9.33
N ASP A 61 -1.40 8.21 9.82
CA ASP A 61 -2.67 8.95 9.83
C ASP A 61 -3.20 9.06 8.41
N GLN A 62 -4.49 8.74 8.26
CA GLN A 62 -5.17 8.85 6.98
C GLN A 62 -5.71 10.28 6.80
N PRO A 63 -5.57 10.88 5.61
CA PRO A 63 -6.22 12.15 5.28
C PRO A 63 -7.74 12.06 5.43
N GLU A 64 -8.40 13.15 5.82
CA GLU A 64 -9.85 13.19 6.01
C GLU A 64 -10.61 12.93 4.70
N GLU A 65 -10.03 13.30 3.56
CA GLU A 65 -10.54 13.10 2.22
C GLU A 65 -10.85 11.62 1.93
N TYR A 66 -10.10 10.70 2.56
CA TYR A 66 -10.30 9.27 2.35
C TYR A 66 -11.66 8.80 2.87
N ALA A 67 -12.25 9.49 3.84
CA ALA A 67 -13.61 9.20 4.31
C ALA A 67 -14.64 9.48 3.21
N ILE A 68 -14.52 10.64 2.54
CA ILE A 68 -15.40 11.05 1.44
C ILE A 68 -15.23 10.10 0.25
N ILE A 69 -13.99 9.78 -0.11
CA ILE A 69 -13.70 8.82 -1.20
C ILE A 69 -14.37 7.47 -0.95
N ARG A 70 -14.36 6.96 0.28
CA ARG A 70 -15.02 5.67 0.62
C ARG A 70 -16.54 5.75 0.44
N LEU A 71 -17.17 6.89 0.75
CA LEU A 71 -18.60 7.09 0.57
C LEU A 71 -18.98 7.17 -0.92
N ILE A 72 -18.18 7.87 -1.73
CA ILE A 72 -18.34 7.92 -3.19
C ILE A 72 -18.20 6.52 -3.80
N ASN A 73 -17.14 5.77 -3.46
CA ASN A 73 -16.92 4.41 -3.95
C ASN A 73 -18.03 3.43 -3.53
N ALA A 74 -18.66 3.67 -2.38
CA ALA A 74 -19.81 2.90 -1.90
C ALA A 74 -21.15 3.37 -2.49
N ASN A 75 -21.12 4.35 -3.41
CA ASN A 75 -22.29 4.98 -4.01
C ASN A 75 -23.26 5.60 -2.98
N LYS A 76 -22.74 6.05 -1.84
CA LYS A 76 -23.50 6.67 -0.74
C LYS A 76 -23.46 8.20 -0.78
N GLU A 77 -22.51 8.76 -1.53
CA GLU A 77 -22.32 10.19 -1.71
C GLU A 77 -22.00 10.44 -3.18
N GLN A 78 -22.42 11.60 -3.69
CA GLN A 78 -22.12 12.06 -5.05
C GLN A 78 -21.59 13.49 -4.93
N VAL A 79 -20.48 13.75 -5.59
CA VAL A 79 -19.84 15.07 -5.64
C VAL A 79 -19.79 15.55 -7.09
N ASP A 80 -19.62 16.84 -7.31
CA ASP A 80 -19.41 17.36 -8.66
C ASP A 80 -18.04 16.94 -9.23
N SER A 81 -17.87 17.15 -10.54
CA SER A 81 -16.67 16.75 -11.26
C SER A 81 -15.40 17.43 -10.74
N THR A 82 -15.50 18.69 -10.31
CA THR A 82 -14.36 19.45 -9.80
C THR A 82 -13.88 18.85 -8.49
N ARG A 83 -14.81 18.58 -7.57
CA ARG A 83 -14.48 17.96 -6.28
C ARG A 83 -13.98 16.52 -6.45
N ALA A 84 -14.51 15.79 -7.42
CA ALA A 84 -14.02 14.44 -7.74
C ALA A 84 -12.55 14.48 -8.19
N GLU A 85 -12.17 15.44 -9.03
CA GLU A 85 -10.79 15.63 -9.51
C GLU A 85 -9.83 15.99 -8.36
N GLU A 86 -10.22 16.91 -7.48
CA GLU A 86 -9.44 17.26 -6.28
C GLU A 86 -9.16 16.04 -5.39
N LEU A 87 -10.20 15.23 -5.13
CA LEU A 87 -10.10 14.03 -4.30
C LEU A 87 -9.23 12.94 -4.94
N ASP A 88 -9.12 12.91 -6.27
CA ASP A 88 -8.28 11.95 -6.97
C ASP A 88 -6.81 12.37 -6.97
N ILE A 89 -6.54 13.67 -7.20
CA ILE A 89 -5.17 14.22 -7.19
C ILE A 89 -4.56 14.19 -5.78
N GLY A 90 -5.32 14.56 -4.74
CA GLY A 90 -4.83 14.61 -3.36
C GLY A 90 -4.30 13.28 -2.82
N LYS A 91 -4.83 12.14 -3.32
CA LYS A 91 -4.30 10.80 -3.01
C LYS A 91 -2.85 10.61 -3.47
N ASN A 92 -2.52 11.14 -4.65
CA ASN A 92 -1.22 10.96 -5.27
C ASN A 92 -0.14 11.79 -4.54
N GLU A 93 -0.48 13.00 -4.10
CA GLU A 93 0.42 13.84 -3.29
C GLU A 93 0.70 13.24 -1.90
N CYS A 94 -0.32 12.66 -1.26
CA CYS A 94 -0.15 11.97 0.02
C CYS A 94 0.76 10.74 -0.11
N ALA A 95 0.62 9.96 -1.19
CA ALA A 95 1.49 8.82 -1.47
C ALA A 95 2.95 9.25 -1.75
N ALA A 96 3.16 10.32 -2.52
CA ALA A 96 4.48 10.86 -2.81
C ALA A 96 5.17 11.45 -1.56
N THR A 97 4.42 12.16 -0.72
CA THR A 97 4.94 12.73 0.54
C THR A 97 5.28 11.63 1.56
N ALA A 98 4.44 10.58 1.61
CA ALA A 98 4.70 9.37 2.37
C ALA A 98 6.02 8.69 1.94
N TYR A 99 6.30 8.65 0.65
CA TYR A 99 7.53 8.10 0.07
C TYR A 99 8.76 8.93 0.46
N ALA A 100 8.71 10.26 0.27
CA ALA A 100 9.81 11.15 0.63
C ALA A 100 10.24 11.03 2.11
N LYS A 101 9.27 10.88 3.03
CA LYS A 101 9.55 10.67 4.46
C LYS A 101 10.15 9.30 4.78
N ALA A 102 9.85 8.26 3.99
CA ALA A 102 10.42 6.92 4.18
C ALA A 102 11.88 6.88 3.71
N GLN A 103 12.18 7.52 2.57
CA GLN A 103 13.53 7.64 2.01
C GLN A 103 14.46 8.39 2.97
N ALA A 104 14.02 9.55 3.46
CA ALA A 104 14.81 10.35 4.42
C ALA A 104 15.11 9.62 5.73
N LYS A 105 14.28 8.66 6.14
CA LYS A 105 14.55 7.79 7.31
C LYS A 105 15.53 6.67 7.01
N GLN A 106 15.57 6.14 5.78
CA GLN A 106 16.57 5.16 5.37
C GLN A 106 17.96 5.79 5.25
N ASP A 107 18.03 6.99 4.67
CA ASP A 107 19.29 7.72 4.47
C ASP A 107 19.91 8.21 5.79
N ALA A 108 19.10 8.44 6.82
CA ALA A 108 19.56 8.86 8.15
C ALA A 108 20.10 7.71 9.04
N VAL A 109 19.95 6.45 8.59
CA VAL A 109 20.36 5.24 9.33
C VAL A 109 21.51 4.51 8.61
N SER A 110 21.94 5.02 7.44
CA SER A 110 23.16 4.60 6.72
C SER A 110 24.31 5.58 6.96
#